data_AF-A0A0M0JIY6-F1
#
_entry.id   AF-A0A0M0JIY6-F1
#
_cell.length_a   1.000
_cell.length_b   1.000
_cell.length_c   1.000
_cell.angle_alpha   90.00
_cell.angle_beta   90.00
_cell.angle_gamma   90.00
#
_symmetry.space_group_name_H-M   'P 1'
#
loop_
_entity.id
_entity.type
_entity.pdbx_description
1 polymer ?
#
loop_
_entity_poly.entity_id
_entity_poly.type
_entity_poly.pdbx_seq_one_letter_code
_entity_poly.pdbx_strand_id
1 'polypeptide(L)'
;MAIAGEALSMHFNVSSSAFRLEYVVPANTSLDERAATEIFVWPERYPGGATVTAKADIGSMRIEYNGTGSLVSIYRNETYPVDVRVIVSIDSKKDEA
;
A
#
# COMPACT_ATOMS: atom_id res chain seq x y z
N MET A 1 5.42 -8.80 -6.08
CA MET A 1 4.27 -8.06 -5.56
C MET A 1 3.20 -9.09 -5.20
N ALA A 2 2.56 -8.93 -4.06
CA ALA A 2 1.42 -9.73 -3.62
C ALA A 2 0.31 -8.80 -3.13
N ILE A 3 -0.95 -9.17 -3.33
CA ILE A 3 -2.11 -8.39 -2.90
C ILE A 3 -2.97 -9.28 -2.02
N ALA A 4 -3.22 -8.83 -0.80
CA ALA A 4 -4.03 -9.55 0.18
C ALA A 4 -5.53 -9.35 -0.11
N GLY A 5 -5.99 -9.73 -1.30
CA GLY A 5 -7.35 -9.49 -1.78
C GLY A 5 -7.43 -9.46 -3.31
N GLU A 6 -8.48 -8.84 -3.83
CA GLU A 6 -8.73 -8.68 -5.27
C GLU A 6 -8.28 -7.30 -5.75
N ALA A 7 -7.36 -7.25 -6.71
CA ALA A 7 -6.91 -6.01 -7.31
C ALA A 7 -7.99 -5.40 -8.22
N LEU A 8 -8.33 -4.13 -7.99
CA LEU A 8 -9.27 -3.40 -8.84
C LEU A 8 -8.56 -2.59 -9.92
N SER A 9 -7.51 -1.86 -9.54
CA SER A 9 -6.72 -1.05 -10.46
C SER A 9 -5.31 -0.84 -9.95
N MET A 10 -4.37 -0.70 -10.88
CA MET A 10 -2.97 -0.39 -10.58
C MET A 10 -2.44 0.56 -11.65
N HIS A 11 -1.83 1.66 -11.21
CA HIS A 11 -1.30 2.68 -12.10
C HIS A 11 0.07 3.17 -11.61
N PHE A 12 1.02 3.31 -12.54
CA PHE A 12 2.32 3.89 -12.29
C PHE A 12 2.60 5.00 -13.30
N ASN A 13 2.86 6.20 -12.82
CA ASN A 13 3.27 7.33 -13.64
C ASN A 13 4.79 7.32 -13.81
N VAL A 14 5.26 6.99 -15.00
CA VAL A 14 6.69 6.89 -15.32
C VAL A 14 7.44 8.23 -15.24
N SER A 15 6.74 9.36 -15.36
CA SER A 15 7.33 10.69 -15.36
C SER A 15 7.47 11.25 -13.94
N SER A 16 6.50 11.00 -13.07
CA SER A 16 6.51 11.49 -11.68
C SER A 16 6.89 10.45 -10.64
N SER A 17 7.10 9.19 -11.06
CA SER A 17 7.22 8.02 -10.19
C SER A 17 6.01 7.78 -9.27
N ALA A 18 4.87 8.45 -9.49
CA ALA A 18 3.71 8.27 -8.63
C ALA A 18 3.05 6.91 -8.90
N PHE A 19 2.83 6.13 -7.85
CA PHE A 19 2.16 4.84 -7.90
C PHE A 19 0.82 4.88 -7.16
N ARG A 20 -0.19 4.23 -7.73
CA ARG A 20 -1.48 4.02 -7.10
C ARG A 20 -1.95 2.57 -7.29
N LEU A 21 -2.37 1.94 -6.21
CA LEU A 21 -2.99 0.62 -6.22
C LEU A 21 -4.32 0.68 -5.49
N GLU A 22 -5.35 0.07 -6.07
CA GLU A 22 -6.64 -0.11 -5.44
C GLU A 22 -7.00 -1.58 -5.44
N TYR A 23 -7.46 -2.07 -4.29
CA TYR A 23 -7.86 -3.46 -4.11
C TYR A 23 -8.98 -3.57 -3.08
N VAL A 24 -9.71 -4.67 -3.15
CA VAL A 24 -10.73 -5.03 -2.17
C VAL A 24 -10.19 -6.20 -1.37
N VAL A 25 -10.29 -6.08 -0.06
CA VAL A 25 -10.05 -7.20 0.82
C VAL A 25 -11.39 -7.74 1.30
N PRO A 26 -11.65 -9.06 1.21
CA PRO A 26 -12.93 -9.64 1.60
C PRO A 26 -13.29 -9.42 3.07
N ALA A 27 -14.59 -9.43 3.34
CA ALA A 27 -15.15 -9.49 4.69
C ALA A 27 -14.66 -10.73 5.43
N ASN A 28 -14.57 -10.64 6.76
CA ASN A 28 -14.30 -11.75 7.67
C ASN A 28 -12.98 -12.53 7.42
N THR A 29 -12.07 -12.01 6.58
CA THR A 29 -10.70 -12.53 6.51
C THR A 29 -10.07 -12.36 7.88
N SER A 30 -9.67 -13.47 8.50
CA SER A 30 -9.11 -13.47 9.86
C SER A 30 -7.81 -12.68 9.92
N LEU A 31 -7.56 -12.01 11.05
CA LEU A 31 -6.27 -11.38 11.32
C LEU A 31 -5.13 -12.40 11.44
N ASP A 32 -5.44 -13.65 11.79
CA ASP A 32 -4.44 -14.72 11.89
C ASP A 32 -4.02 -15.26 10.51
N GLU A 33 -4.82 -15.00 9.47
CA GLU A 33 -4.55 -15.34 8.07
C GLU A 33 -3.89 -14.17 7.30
N ARG A 34 -3.29 -13.21 8.02
CA ARG A 34 -2.67 -11.97 7.49
C ARG A 34 -1.60 -12.24 6.43
N ALA A 35 -2.01 -12.31 5.17
CA ALA A 35 -1.13 -11.95 4.08
C ALA A 35 -0.98 -10.42 4.05
N ALA A 36 0.26 -9.94 3.94
CA ALA A 36 0.49 -8.53 3.63
C ALA A 36 0.20 -8.28 2.15
N THR A 37 -0.31 -7.09 1.83
CA THR A 37 -0.10 -6.56 0.47
C THR A 37 1.35 -6.07 0.40
N GLU A 38 2.15 -6.68 -0.47
CA GLU A 38 3.58 -6.43 -0.61
C GLU A 38 3.86 -5.74 -1.94
N ILE A 39 4.39 -4.52 -1.88
CA ILE A 39 4.73 -3.71 -3.05
C ILE A 39 6.24 -3.54 -3.09
N PHE A 40 6.84 -3.91 -4.23
CA PHE A 40 8.24 -3.65 -4.48
C PHE A 40 8.40 -2.22 -5.00
N VAL A 41 9.25 -1.44 -4.34
CA VAL A 41 9.61 -0.07 -4.69
C VAL A 41 11.01 -0.09 -5.28
N TRP A 42 11.22 0.48 -6.47
CA TRP A 42 12.55 0.67 -7.03
C TRP A 42 13.19 1.93 -6.42
N PRO A 43 14.20 1.83 -5.53
CA PRO A 43 14.74 3.02 -4.86
C PRO A 43 15.29 4.07 -5.82
N GLU A 44 15.80 3.64 -6.98
CA GLU A 44 16.28 4.52 -8.06
C GLU A 44 15.20 5.48 -8.60
N ARG A 45 13.91 5.13 -8.47
CA ARG A 45 12.77 5.96 -8.90
C ARG A 45 12.34 6.98 -7.85
N TYR A 46 12.81 6.81 -6.61
CA TYR A 46 12.47 7.62 -5.46
C TYR A 46 13.76 8.09 -4.75
N PRO A 47 14.59 8.92 -5.42
CA PRO A 47 15.77 9.50 -4.78
C PRO A 47 15.34 10.31 -3.55
N GLY A 48 15.99 10.08 -2.40
CA GLY A 48 15.57 10.64 -1.11
C GLY A 48 14.49 9.82 -0.38
N GLY A 49 13.99 8.76 -1.01
CA GLY A 49 12.99 7.86 -0.46
C GLY A 49 11.56 8.15 -0.92
N ALA A 50 10.62 7.34 -0.46
CA ALA A 50 9.21 7.43 -0.80
C ALA A 50 8.33 7.66 0.43
N THR A 51 7.22 8.35 0.22
CA THR A 51 6.11 8.43 1.15
C THR A 51 5.05 7.44 0.71
N VAL A 52 4.61 6.60 1.63
CA VAL A 52 3.57 5.58 1.38
C VAL A 52 2.35 5.94 2.21
N THR A 53 1.19 5.96 1.57
CA THR A 53 -0.10 6.09 2.26
C THR A 53 -1.01 4.95 1.86
N ALA A 54 -1.82 4.47 2.80
CA ALA A 54 -2.83 3.44 2.57
C ALA A 54 -4.10 3.85 3.30
N LYS A 55 -5.17 4.08 2.54
CA LYS A 55 -6.48 4.46 3.07
C LYS A 55 -7.46 3.33 2.82
N ALA A 56 -8.16 2.92 3.86
CA ALA A 56 -9.29 2.02 3.76
C ALA A 56 -10.57 2.85 3.88
N ASP A 57 -11.65 2.44 3.19
CA ASP A 57 -12.94 3.11 3.30
C ASP A 57 -13.51 3.03 4.74
N ILE A 58 -13.11 2.00 5.50
CA ILE A 58 -13.37 1.86 6.93
C ILE A 58 -12.10 1.42 7.67
N GLY A 59 -11.89 1.95 8.86
CA GLY A 59 -10.75 1.61 9.71
C GLY A 59 -9.42 2.17 9.21
N SER A 60 -8.32 1.52 9.59
CA SER A 60 -6.95 1.95 9.27
C SER A 60 -6.09 0.78 8.80
N MET A 61 -5.10 1.08 7.96
CA MET A 61 -4.09 0.14 7.53
C MET A 61 -2.78 0.42 8.26
N ARG A 62 -2.05 -0.63 8.65
CA ARG A 62 -0.67 -0.52 9.12
C ARG A 62 0.27 -0.67 7.94
N ILE A 63 1.21 0.26 7.84
CA ILE A 63 2.23 0.27 6.81
C ILE A 63 3.56 0.01 7.51
N GLU A 64 4.28 -1.01 7.05
CA GLU A 64 5.66 -1.26 7.41
C GLU A 64 6.53 -0.84 6.22
N TYR A 65 7.18 0.33 6.36
CA TYR A 65 8.12 0.85 5.39
C TYR A 65 9.11 1.80 6.07
N ASN A 66 10.40 1.64 5.82
CA ASN A 66 11.45 2.49 6.40
C ASN A 66 11.66 3.81 5.64
N GLY A 67 10.92 4.05 4.55
CA GLY A 67 11.03 5.27 3.73
C GLY A 67 12.06 5.21 2.61
N THR A 68 12.99 4.26 2.60
CA THR A 68 14.13 4.21 1.65
C THR A 68 14.43 2.82 1.08
N GLY A 69 13.81 1.78 1.63
CA GLY A 69 13.97 0.40 1.21
C GLY A 69 13.13 0.06 -0.02
N SER A 70 13.22 -1.19 -0.44
CA SER A 70 12.56 -1.68 -1.66
C SER A 70 11.26 -2.44 -1.39
N LEU A 71 10.88 -2.65 -0.13
CA LEU A 71 9.68 -3.41 0.21
C LEU A 71 8.76 -2.59 1.11
N VAL A 72 7.52 -2.44 0.66
CA VAL A 72 6.42 -1.88 1.43
C VAL A 72 5.47 -3.02 1.76
N SER A 73 5.18 -3.22 3.05
CA SER A 73 4.21 -4.21 3.50
C SER A 73 3.02 -3.52 4.16
N ILE A 74 1.82 -3.83 3.68
CA ILE A 74 0.58 -3.19 4.13
C ILE A 74 -0.33 -4.25 4.73
N TYR A 75 -0.72 -4.04 5.98
CA TYR A 75 -1.53 -4.95 6.77
C TYR A 75 -2.84 -4.29 7.17
N ARG A 76 -3.91 -5.08 7.22
CA ARG A 76 -5.12 -4.69 7.96
C ARG A 76 -4.83 -4.62 9.46
N ASN A 77 -5.39 -3.61 10.13
CA ASN A 77 -5.29 -3.51 11.59
C ASN A 77 -6.32 -4.33 12.34
N GLU A 78 -7.45 -4.66 11.70
CA GLU A 78 -8.58 -5.35 12.33
C GLU A 78 -9.33 -6.24 11.32
N THR A 79 -10.22 -7.09 11.83
CA THR A 79 -11.19 -7.84 11.01
C THR A 79 -12.37 -6.94 10.66
N TYR A 80 -12.73 -6.87 9.39
CA TYR A 80 -13.87 -6.08 8.94
C TYR A 80 -15.08 -6.98 8.65
N PRO A 81 -16.30 -6.55 9.04
CA PRO A 81 -17.53 -7.32 8.80
C PRO A 81 -18.03 -7.25 7.35
N VAL A 82 -17.41 -6.39 6.53
CA VAL A 82 -17.75 -6.14 5.13
C VAL A 82 -16.48 -6.08 4.30
N ASP A 83 -16.63 -6.20 2.98
CA ASP A 83 -15.54 -5.98 2.04
C ASP A 83 -15.00 -4.56 2.18
N VAL A 84 -13.68 -4.42 2.16
CA VAL A 84 -13.01 -3.14 2.37
C VAL A 84 -12.17 -2.80 1.16
N ARG A 85 -12.49 -1.68 0.53
CA ARG A 85 -11.63 -1.08 -0.48
C ARG A 85 -10.46 -0.37 0.19
N VAL A 86 -9.27 -0.62 -0.34
CA VAL A 86 -8.03 0.01 0.08
C VAL A 86 -7.42 0.72 -1.13
N ILE A 87 -7.00 1.96 -0.91
CA ILE A 87 -6.27 2.78 -1.87
C ILE A 87 -4.88 3.05 -1.30
N VAL A 88 -3.86 2.61 -2.02
CA VAL A 88 -2.46 2.83 -1.69
C VAL A 88 -1.88 3.84 -2.67
N SER A 89 -1.16 4.82 -2.16
CA SER A 89 -0.39 5.76 -2.96
C SER A 89 1.07 5.77 -2.50
N ILE A 90 1.99 5.78 -3.47
CA ILE A 90 3.43 5.96 -3.22
C ILE A 90 3.90 7.12 -4.08
N ASP A 91 4.54 8.10 -3.43
CA ASP A 91 5.06 9.30 -4.05
C ASP A 91 6.49 9.53 -3.55
N SER A 92 7.33 10.22 -4.35
CA SER A 92 8.65 10.65 -3.89
C SER A 92 8.52 11.54 -2.65
N LYS A 93 9.39 11.33 -1.66
CA LYS A 93 9.51 12.28 -0.56
C LYS A 93 9.86 13.64 -1.16
N LYS A 94 9.08 14.65 -0.80
CA LYS A 94 9.47 16.04 -1.05
C LYS A 94 10.46 16.42 0.03
N ASP A 95 11.58 17.03 -0.35
CA ASP A 95 12.45 17.68 0.63
C ASP A 95 11.61 18.71 1.40
N GLU A 96 11.52 18.56 2.72
CA GLU A 96 11.09 19.65 3.59
C GLU A 96 12.22 20.68 3.57
N ALA A 97 12.00 21.76 2.82
CA ALA A 97 12.89 22.92 2.77
C ALA A 97 12.80 23.77 4.05
#